data_AF-A0A645DSR7-F1
#
_entry.id   AF-A0A645DSR7-F1
#
_cell.length_a   1.000
_cell.length_b   1.000
_cell.length_c   1.000
_cell.angle_alpha   90.00
_cell.angle_beta   90.00
_cell.angle_gamma   90.00
#
_symmetry.space_group_name_H-M   'P 1'
#
loop_
_entity.id
_entity.type
_entity.pdbx_description
1 polymer ?
#
loop_
_entity_poly.entity_id
_entity_poly.type
_entity_poly.pdbx_seq_one_letter_code
_entity_poly.pdbx_strand_id
1 'polypeptide(L)' 'MYQHIRDLREDNDLTQQQVAELLNISQTTYSRYESGALDIPSSSLIFLAKYYKTSVDYLLGLTKNKAFYDR' A
#
# COMPACT_ATOMS: atom_id res chain seq x y z
N MET A 1 -4.22 10.66 -0.28
CA MET A 1 -4.30 10.40 1.18
C MET A 1 -3.20 9.44 1.62
N TYR A 2 -2.98 8.33 0.90
CA TYR A 2 -2.00 7.31 1.30
C TYR A 2 -0.63 7.50 0.63
N GLN A 3 0.08 8.55 1.04
CA GLN A 3 1.38 8.91 0.45
C GLN A 3 2.40 7.76 0.56
N HIS A 4 2.47 7.09 1.72
CA HIS A 4 3.41 6.00 1.93
C HIS A 4 3.17 4.76 1.05
N ILE A 5 1.94 4.51 0.59
CA ILE A 5 1.67 3.41 -0.34
C ILE A 5 2.29 3.73 -1.71
N ARG A 6 2.12 4.98 -2.15
CA ARG A 6 2.72 5.45 -3.40
C ARG A 6 4.25 5.46 -3.32
N ASP A 7 4.80 6.00 -2.23
CA ASP A 7 6.25 6.07 -2.03
C ASP A 7 6.86 4.66 -2.04
N LEU A 8 6.26 3.69 -1.33
CA LEU A 8 6.75 2.31 -1.31
C LEU A 8 6.67 1.64 -2.69
N ARG A 9 5.63 1.93 -3.47
CA ARG A 9 5.53 1.42 -4.84
C ARG A 9 6.67 1.98 -5.70
N GLU A 10 6.90 3.29 -5.64
CA GLU A 10 7.95 3.98 -6.42
C GLU A 10 9.35 3.54 -5.98
N ASP A 11 9.59 3.38 -4.66
CA ASP A 11 10.84 2.86 -4.09
C ASP A 11 11.16 1.41 -4.55
N ASN A 12 10.15 0.65 -4.98
CA ASN A 12 10.29 -0.71 -5.50
C ASN A 12 10.24 -0.79 -7.03
N ASP A 13 10.30 0.35 -7.73
CA ASP A 13 10.24 0.45 -9.19
C ASP A 13 8.99 -0.22 -9.81
N LEU A 14 7.88 -0.24 -9.06
CA LEU A 14 6.62 -0.86 -9.48
C LEU A 14 5.69 0.15 -10.14
N THR A 15 5.01 -0.29 -11.20
CA THR A 15 3.89 0.43 -11.81
C THR A 15 2.61 0.21 -11.01
N GLN A 16 1.64 1.12 -11.12
CA GLN A 16 0.32 0.95 -10.51
C GLN A 16 -0.40 -0.33 -11.01
N GLN A 17 -0.17 -0.73 -12.26
CA GLN A 17 -0.69 -1.98 -12.83
C GLN A 17 -0.13 -3.21 -12.12
N GLN A 18 1.18 -3.26 -11.88
CA GLN A 18 1.80 -4.39 -11.19
C GLN A 18 1.28 -4.58 -9.77
N VAL A 19 1.09 -3.49 -9.01
CA VAL A 19 0.53 -3.62 -7.64
C VAL A 19 -0.96 -3.97 -7.68
N ALA A 20 -1.70 -3.48 -8.67
CA ALA A 20 -3.09 -3.87 -8.86
C ALA A 20 -3.24 -5.37 -9.16
N GLU A 21 -2.34 -5.94 -9.95
CA GLU A 21 -2.27 -7.39 -10.21
C GLU A 21 -1.96 -8.19 -8.93
N LEU A 22 -1.02 -7.72 -8.10
CA LEU A 22 -0.73 -8.35 -6.79
C LEU A 22 -1.96 -8.39 -5.88
N LEU A 23 -2.80 -7.36 -5.94
CA LEU A 23 -4.03 -7.24 -5.15
C LEU A 23 -5.26 -7.84 -5.84
N ASN A 24 -5.13 -8.35 -7.06
CA ASN A 24 -6.21 -8.85 -7.89
C ASN A 24 -7.35 -7.82 -8.10
N ILE A 25 -6.99 -6.57 -8.42
CA ILE A 25 -7.91 -5.45 -8.69
C ILE A 25 -7.53 -4.74 -10.00
N SER A 26 -8.38 -3.83 -10.46
CA SER A 26 -8.04 -2.97 -11.60
C SER A 26 -7.00 -1.90 -11.23
N GLN A 27 -6.17 -1.49 -12.19
CA GLN A 27 -5.23 -0.38 -11.99
C GLN A 27 -5.95 0.93 -11.61
N THR A 28 -7.14 1.18 -12.16
CA THR A 28 -7.97 2.32 -11.77
C THR A 28 -8.35 2.28 -10.29
N THR A 29 -8.70 1.09 -9.76
CA THR A 29 -8.99 0.91 -8.33
C THR A 29 -7.77 1.24 -7.48
N TYR A 30 -6.60 0.73 -7.86
CA TYR A 30 -5.36 1.01 -7.15
C TYR A 30 -4.95 2.49 -7.20
N SER A 31 -5.13 3.16 -8.34
CA SER A 31 -4.89 4.60 -8.46
C SER A 31 -5.82 5.43 -7.56
N ARG A 32 -7.09 5.00 -7.42
CA ARG A 32 -8.04 5.61 -6.46
C ARG A 32 -7.65 5.37 -5.01
N TYR A 33 -7.03 4.23 -4.72
CA TYR A 33 -6.41 3.99 -3.41
C TYR A 33 -5.31 5.00 -3.13
N GLU A 34 -4.29 5.14 -3.99
CA GLU A 34 -3.18 6.09 -3.73
C GLU A 34 -3.65 7.54 -3.56
N SER A 35 -4.58 7.98 -4.41
CA SER A 35 -5.15 9.32 -4.31
C SER A 35 -6.01 9.53 -3.06
N GLY A 36 -6.58 8.46 -2.49
CA GLY A 36 -7.57 8.52 -1.41
C GLY A 36 -8.98 8.84 -1.90
N ALA A 37 -9.23 8.70 -3.21
CA ALA A 37 -10.56 8.81 -3.80
C ALA A 37 -11.42 7.57 -3.49
N LEU A 38 -10.80 6.47 -3.05
CA LEU A 38 -11.46 5.26 -2.60
C LEU A 38 -10.73 4.73 -1.35
N ASP A 39 -11.49 4.31 -0.34
CA ASP A 39 -10.94 3.68 0.85
C ASP A 39 -10.32 2.32 0.52
N ILE A 40 -9.21 2.03 1.18
CA ILE A 40 -8.46 0.78 1.00
C ILE A 40 -9.02 -0.26 1.96
N PRO A 41 -9.46 -1.44 1.48
CA PRO A 41 -9.88 -2.54 2.34
C PRO A 41 -8.75 -2.98 3.28
N SER A 42 -9.11 -3.39 4.50
CA SER A 42 -8.14 -3.88 5.49
C SER A 42 -7.32 -5.07 4.99
N SER A 43 -7.91 -5.95 4.17
CA SER A 43 -7.22 -7.07 3.53
C SER A 43 -6.07 -6.61 2.63
N SER A 44 -6.29 -5.58 1.80
CA SER A 44 -5.27 -4.99 0.94
C SER A 44 -4.18 -4.29 1.76
N LEU A 45 -4.54 -3.58 2.83
CA LEU A 45 -3.56 -2.97 3.74
C LEU A 45 -2.66 -4.02 4.39
N ILE A 46 -3.24 -5.12 4.91
CA ILE A 46 -2.48 -6.22 5.51
C ILE A 46 -1.56 -6.87 4.47
N PHE A 47 -2.05 -7.07 3.24
CA PHE A 47 -1.23 -7.63 2.17
C PHE A 47 -0.04 -6.73 1.83
N LEU A 48 -0.28 -5.43 1.59
CA LEU A 48 0.77 -4.47 1.26
C LEU A 48 1.79 -4.32 2.39
N ALA A 49 1.33 -4.35 3.64
CA ALA A 49 2.20 -4.28 4.81
C ALA A 49 3.16 -5.48 4.85
N LYS A 50 2.66 -6.69 4.58
CA LYS A 50 3.50 -7.89 4.48
C LYS A 50 4.44 -7.85 3.28
N TYR A 51 3.93 -7.44 2.11
CA TYR A 51 4.70 -7.38 0.87
C TYR A 51 5.89 -6.42 0.98
N TYR A 52 5.66 -5.21 1.48
CA TYR A 52 6.69 -4.19 1.68
C TYR A 52 7.46 -4.32 2.99
N LYS A 53 7.21 -5.38 3.79
CA LYS A 53 7.84 -5.62 5.10
C LYS A 53 7.76 -4.38 6.01
N THR A 54 6.54 -3.85 6.16
CA THR A 54 6.24 -2.68 6.98
C THR A 54 4.97 -2.90 7.83
N SER A 55 4.58 -1.94 8.66
CA SER A 55 3.31 -1.96 9.40
C SER A 55 2.16 -1.28 8.64
N VAL A 56 0.92 -1.66 8.95
CA VAL A 56 -0.27 -0.94 8.47
C VAL A 56 -0.28 0.49 9.01
N ASP A 57 0.18 0.70 10.24
CA ASP A 57 0.32 2.03 10.83
C ASP A 57 1.21 2.94 9.97
N TYR A 58 2.30 2.39 9.42
CA TYR A 58 3.15 3.12 8.48
C TYR A 58 2.41 3.41 7.16
N LEU A 59 1.71 2.43 6.58
CA LEU A 59 0.94 2.66 5.34
C LEU A 59 -0.11 3.75 5.48
N LEU A 60 -0.74 3.84 6.66
CA LEU A 60 -1.76 4.82 7.01
C LEU A 60 -1.19 6.17 7.46
N GLY A 61 0.14 6.31 7.60
CA GLY A 61 0.77 7.54 8.09
C GLY A 61 0.59 7.81 9.59
N LEU A 62 0.22 6.79 10.37
CA LEU A 62 0.06 6.88 11.82
C LEU A 62 1.40 6.81 12.56
N THR A 63 2.46 6.36 11.89
CA THR A 63 3.83 6.32 12.42
C THR A 63 4.85 6.60 11.32
N LYS A 64 6.00 7.14 11.70
CA LYS A 64 7.18 7.26 10.82
C LYS A 64 8.03 5.98 10.82
N ASN A 65 7.77 5.05 11.73
CA ASN A 65 8.55 3.84 11.88
C ASN A 65 8.03 2.75 10.93
N LYS A 66 8.87 2.31 9.99
CA LYS A 66 8.59 1.18 9.09
C LYS A 66 8.61 -0.18 9.81
N ALA A 67 8.85 -0.25 11.12
CA ALA A 67 9.01 -1.49 11.86
C ALA A 67 7.87 -2.48 11.57
N PHE A 68 8.27 -3.63 11.03
CA PHE A 68 7.42 -4.77 10.78
C PHE A 68 7.20 -5.53 12.10
N TYR A 69 5.96 -5.90 12.39
CA TYR A 69 5.68 -6.82 13.48
C TYR A 69 5.91 -8.25 12.96
N ASP A 70 7.12 -8.75 13.15
CA ASP A 70 7.41 -10.17 12.99
C ASP A 70 6.71 -10.88 14.16
N ARG A 71 5.66 -11.64 13.86
CA ARG A 71 4.98 -12.47 14.86
C ARG A 71 5.69 -13.80 14.98
#